data_AF-A0A960JYW4-F1
#
_entry.id   AF-A0A960JYW4-F1
#
_cell.length_a   1.000
_cell.length_b   1.000
_cell.length_c   1.000
_cell.angle_alpha   90.00
_cell.angle_beta   90.00
_cell.angle_gamma   90.00
#
_symmetry.space_group_name_H-M   'P 1'
#
loop_
_entity.id
_entity.type
_entity.pdbx_description
1 polymer ?
#
loop_
_entity_poly.entity_id
_entity_poly.type
_entity_poly.pdbx_seq_one_letter_code
_entity_poly.pdbx_strand_id
1 'polypeptide(L)'
;MNGVDKGVLERATSRHRLAMELVDRALLEQQSGDDSAAAQSLRRASLEEQVAALSLASFHDLEPTRSVLLRSAASLALECGHLEEAKLLIAAGLEGEPPNELRDEFLDLGRKLEQLEAWNGPSAPERPSWVSAQTLASPAAPKYPAGRSLRVEGRLTSVFRALSDGTRQQILLFLEEHHRTEEELIQRFDLSDPTISRHLTILKEAELVLEGRRGDSKTYRLNDDLLTASVHSFFGSFRSCQRALSP
;
A
#
# COMPACT_ATOMS: atom_id res chain seq x y z
N MET A 1 24.50 8.78 -5.26
CA MET A 1 23.92 10.13 -5.01
C MET A 1 22.65 10.23 -5.84
N ASN A 2 21.54 9.68 -5.33
CA ASN A 2 20.24 9.76 -6.00
C ASN A 2 19.45 10.90 -5.36
N GLY A 3 19.81 12.15 -5.67
CA GLY A 3 19.02 13.29 -5.24
C GLY A 3 17.64 13.22 -5.89
N VAL A 4 16.60 13.46 -5.11
CA VAL A 4 15.21 13.51 -5.59
C VAL A 4 15.10 14.51 -6.74
N ASP A 5 14.46 14.11 -7.83
CA ASP A 5 14.12 15.03 -8.92
C ASP A 5 13.34 16.22 -8.33
N LYS A 6 13.83 17.44 -8.57
CA LYS A 6 13.20 18.68 -8.09
C LYS A 6 11.72 18.74 -8.45
N GLY A 7 11.33 18.17 -9.59
CA GLY A 7 9.93 18.11 -10.01
C GLY A 7 9.07 17.20 -9.13
N VAL A 8 9.63 16.12 -8.54
CA VAL A 8 8.90 15.25 -7.60
C VAL A 8 8.62 16.01 -6.30
N LEU A 9 9.62 16.69 -5.75
CA LEU A 9 9.46 17.47 -4.53
C LEU A 9 8.47 18.64 -4.70
N GLU A 10 8.52 19.34 -5.83
CA GLU A 10 7.58 20.43 -6.14
C GLU A 10 6.13 19.94 -6.29
N ARG A 11 5.93 18.76 -6.90
CA ARG A 11 4.60 18.15 -6.98
C ARG A 11 4.08 17.71 -5.61
N ALA A 12 4.93 17.10 -4.78
CA ALA A 12 4.56 16.67 -3.43
C ALA A 12 4.15 17.88 -2.56
N THR A 13 4.97 18.94 -2.54
CA THR A 13 4.67 20.16 -1.79
C THR A 13 3.42 20.89 -2.30
N SER A 14 3.15 20.86 -3.62
CA SER A 14 1.92 21.44 -4.17
C SER A 14 0.66 20.67 -3.78
N ARG A 15 0.74 19.33 -3.71
CA ARG A 15 -0.37 18.51 -3.21
C ARG A 15 -0.62 18.71 -1.73
N HIS A 16 0.44 18.80 -0.91
CA HIS A 16 0.34 19.13 0.50
C HIS A 16 -0.40 20.47 0.72
N ARG A 17 -0.05 21.50 -0.04
CA ARG A 17 -0.73 22.81 0.03
C ARG A 17 -2.21 22.72 -0.32
N LEU A 18 -2.56 21.99 -1.38
CA LEU A 18 -3.94 21.76 -1.76
C LEU A 18 -4.72 21.02 -0.67
N ALA A 19 -4.10 20.07 0.01
CA ALA A 19 -4.73 19.39 1.13
C ALA A 19 -5.03 20.35 2.29
N MET A 20 -4.10 21.25 2.64
CA MET A 20 -4.34 22.28 3.66
C MET A 20 -5.51 23.20 3.29
N GLU A 21 -5.58 23.65 2.03
CA GLU A 21 -6.72 24.44 1.53
C GLU A 21 -8.06 23.69 1.64
N LEU A 22 -8.05 22.37 1.43
CA LEU A 22 -9.24 21.52 1.57
C LEU A 22 -9.62 21.28 3.04
N VAL A 23 -8.66 21.21 3.96
CA VAL A 23 -8.90 21.15 5.40
C VAL A 23 -9.53 22.45 5.89
N ASP A 24 -8.97 23.60 5.49
CA ASP A 24 -9.53 24.92 5.82
C ASP A 24 -10.96 25.06 5.31
N ARG A 25 -11.21 24.60 4.08
CA ARG A 25 -12.55 24.55 3.50
C ARG A 25 -13.50 23.66 4.30
N ALA A 26 -13.06 22.47 4.70
CA ALA A 26 -13.89 21.57 5.48
C ALA A 26 -14.31 22.18 6.83
N LEU A 27 -13.41 22.94 7.47
CA LEU A 27 -13.70 23.64 8.71
C LEU A 27 -14.81 24.70 8.51
N LEU A 28 -14.75 25.46 7.42
CA LEU A 28 -15.79 26.44 7.07
C LEU A 28 -17.15 25.77 6.77
N GLU A 29 -17.13 24.62 6.10
CA GLU A 29 -18.32 23.81 5.81
C GLU A 29 -18.97 23.28 7.10
N GLN A 30 -18.17 22.83 8.08
CA GLN A 30 -18.66 22.44 9.41
C GLN A 30 -19.29 23.61 10.17
N GLN A 31 -18.65 24.78 10.16
CA GLN A 31 -19.21 25.99 10.81
C GLN A 31 -20.53 26.41 10.19
N SER A 32 -20.72 26.14 8.90
CA SER A 32 -21.95 26.39 8.16
C SER A 32 -23.02 25.30 8.36
N GLY A 33 -22.69 24.21 9.06
CA GLY A 33 -23.57 23.06 9.29
C GLY A 33 -23.71 22.10 8.10
N ASP A 34 -22.88 22.24 7.06
CA ASP A 34 -22.86 21.32 5.91
C ASP A 34 -21.82 20.20 6.13
N ASP A 35 -22.15 19.28 7.04
CA ASP A 35 -21.24 18.21 7.42
C ASP A 35 -20.91 17.27 6.24
N SER A 36 -21.82 17.12 5.28
CA SER A 36 -21.62 16.27 4.09
C SER A 36 -20.55 16.85 3.17
N ALA A 37 -20.59 18.17 2.92
CA ALA A 37 -19.55 18.86 2.17
C ALA A 37 -18.21 18.80 2.92
N ALA A 38 -18.22 19.08 4.23
CA ALA A 38 -17.01 19.01 5.06
C ALA A 38 -16.34 17.64 5.01
N ALA A 39 -17.12 16.56 5.11
CA ALA A 39 -16.61 15.21 5.01
C ALA A 39 -16.05 14.88 3.62
N GLN A 40 -16.61 15.46 2.54
CA GLN A 40 -16.06 15.31 1.18
C GLN A 40 -14.73 16.07 1.04
N SER A 41 -14.65 17.29 1.56
CA SER A 41 -13.44 18.10 1.56
C SER A 41 -12.31 17.42 2.35
N LEU A 42 -12.60 16.89 3.55
CA LEU A 42 -11.63 16.12 4.36
C LEU A 42 -11.15 14.85 3.66
N ARG A 43 -12.05 14.06 3.06
CA ARG A 43 -11.64 12.87 2.29
C ARG A 43 -10.71 13.22 1.14
N ARG A 44 -11.00 14.32 0.43
CA ARG A 44 -10.14 14.79 -0.66
C ARG A 44 -8.80 15.30 -0.13
N ALA A 45 -8.78 16.01 0.99
CA ALA A 45 -7.55 16.45 1.64
C ALA A 45 -6.65 15.26 2.01
N SER A 46 -7.23 14.23 2.64
CA SER A 46 -6.50 13.01 3.01
C SER A 46 -5.87 12.35 1.78
N LEU A 47 -6.58 12.25 0.67
CA LEU A 47 -6.03 11.68 -0.58
C LEU A 47 -4.85 12.49 -1.13
N GLU A 48 -4.96 13.82 -1.19
CA GLU A 48 -3.87 14.67 -1.69
C GLU A 48 -2.61 14.54 -0.80
N GLU A 49 -2.80 14.43 0.51
CA GLU A 49 -1.69 14.23 1.46
C GLU A 49 -1.05 12.86 1.36
N GLN A 50 -1.84 11.80 1.23
CA GLN A 50 -1.30 10.46 0.99
C GLN A 50 -0.45 10.44 -0.28
N VAL A 51 -0.93 11.06 -1.36
CA VAL A 51 -0.18 11.11 -2.62
C VAL A 51 1.10 11.95 -2.46
N ALA A 52 1.06 13.07 -1.73
CA ALA A 52 2.24 13.87 -1.42
C ALA A 52 3.28 13.06 -0.64
N ALA A 53 2.86 12.41 0.45
CA ALA A 53 3.71 11.63 1.34
C ALA A 53 4.31 10.40 0.64
N LEU A 54 3.49 9.60 -0.05
CA LEU A 54 3.94 8.39 -0.73
C LEU A 54 4.90 8.69 -1.89
N SER A 55 4.79 9.87 -2.52
CA SER A 55 5.74 10.31 -3.55
C SER A 55 7.16 10.51 -2.99
N LEU A 56 7.29 10.76 -1.67
CA LEU A 56 8.56 11.00 -0.99
C LEU A 56 8.99 9.86 -0.05
N ALA A 57 8.16 8.83 0.14
CA ALA A 57 8.33 7.83 1.20
C ALA A 57 9.65 7.05 1.15
N SER A 58 10.24 6.84 -0.03
CA SER A 58 11.51 6.11 -0.17
C SER A 58 12.77 7.00 -0.10
N PHE A 59 12.63 8.31 0.10
CA PHE A 59 13.74 9.28 0.05
C PHE A 59 14.15 9.75 1.44
N HIS A 60 14.92 8.93 2.15
CA HIS A 60 15.31 9.16 3.56
C HIS A 60 16.29 10.34 3.72
N ASP A 61 16.94 10.78 2.65
CA ASP A 61 17.82 11.95 2.62
C ASP A 61 17.05 13.29 2.67
N LEU A 62 15.73 13.27 2.54
CA LEU A 62 14.86 14.46 2.60
C LEU A 62 14.31 14.75 4.00
N GLU A 63 14.80 14.09 5.04
CA GLU A 63 14.38 14.42 6.40
C GLU A 63 14.73 15.88 6.75
N PRO A 64 13.82 16.62 7.42
CA PRO A 64 12.56 16.17 8.03
C PRO A 64 11.33 16.21 7.10
N THR A 65 11.48 16.75 5.89
CA THR A 65 10.36 17.04 4.96
C THR A 65 9.51 15.80 4.68
N ARG A 66 10.17 14.66 4.48
CA ARG A 66 9.52 13.36 4.28
C ARG A 66 8.64 12.98 5.48
N SER A 67 9.20 13.00 6.69
CA SER A 67 8.46 12.64 7.91
C SER A 67 7.32 13.62 8.23
N VAL A 68 7.47 14.91 7.93
CA VAL A 68 6.37 15.89 8.09
C VAL A 68 5.17 15.52 7.22
N LEU A 69 5.40 15.18 5.95
CA LEU A 69 4.30 14.79 5.05
C LEU A 69 3.66 13.46 5.46
N LEU A 70 4.47 12.46 5.80
CA LEU A 70 3.97 11.16 6.26
C LEU A 70 3.14 11.28 7.53
N ARG A 71 3.58 12.10 8.50
CA ARG A 71 2.83 12.36 9.73
C ARG A 71 1.51 13.07 9.43
N SER A 72 1.53 14.10 8.58
CA SER A 72 0.32 14.83 8.18
C SER A 72 -0.69 13.91 7.50
N ALA A 73 -0.24 13.10 6.53
CA ALA A 73 -1.07 12.12 5.84
C ALA A 73 -1.65 11.06 6.80
N ALA A 74 -0.86 10.56 7.76
CA ALA A 74 -1.32 9.62 8.76
C ALA A 74 -2.40 10.23 9.68
N SER A 75 -2.21 11.48 10.14
CA SER A 75 -3.20 12.18 10.97
C SER A 75 -4.54 12.34 10.24
N LEU A 76 -4.52 12.83 9.00
CA LEU A 76 -5.73 13.00 8.20
C LEU A 76 -6.40 11.66 7.86
N ALA A 77 -5.62 10.60 7.63
CA ALA A 77 -6.15 9.26 7.43
C ALA A 77 -6.91 8.76 8.67
N LEU A 78 -6.37 8.96 9.88
CA LEU A 78 -7.07 8.63 11.12
C LEU A 78 -8.36 9.45 11.31
N GLU A 79 -8.31 10.75 11.02
CA GLU A 79 -9.49 11.63 11.08
C GLU A 79 -10.60 11.24 10.10
N CYS A 80 -10.22 10.63 8.97
CA CYS A 80 -11.13 10.07 7.98
C CYS A 80 -11.52 8.60 8.24
N GLY A 81 -10.97 7.97 9.28
CA GLY A 81 -11.23 6.55 9.62
C GLY A 81 -10.57 5.53 8.69
N HIS A 82 -9.60 5.96 7.89
CA HIS A 82 -8.79 5.10 7.00
C HIS A 82 -7.65 4.46 7.81
N LEU A 83 -7.98 3.48 8.65
CA LEU A 83 -7.06 2.93 9.66
C LEU A 83 -5.87 2.17 9.05
N GLU A 84 -6.10 1.39 8.00
CA GLU A 84 -5.04 0.64 7.32
C GLU A 84 -4.06 1.57 6.62
N GLU A 85 -4.56 2.61 5.95
CA GLU A 85 -3.73 3.63 5.33
C GLU A 85 -2.90 4.39 6.37
N ALA A 86 -3.53 4.77 7.50
CA ALA A 86 -2.81 5.41 8.60
C ALA A 86 -1.68 4.52 9.13
N LYS A 87 -1.93 3.22 9.32
CA LYS A 87 -0.93 2.24 9.76
C LYS A 87 0.27 2.17 8.82
N LEU A 88 0.02 2.10 7.52
CA LEU A 88 1.08 2.07 6.49
C LEU A 88 1.91 3.36 6.50
N LEU A 89 1.27 4.52 6.63
CA LEU A 89 1.94 5.82 6.66
C LEU A 89 2.80 6.01 7.92
N ILE A 90 2.29 5.56 9.08
CA ILE A 90 3.05 5.57 10.34
C ILE A 90 4.27 4.66 10.24
N ALA A 91 4.09 3.43 9.74
CA ALA A 91 5.18 2.47 9.56
C ALA A 91 6.26 3.03 8.62
N ALA A 92 5.85 3.60 7.47
CA ALA A 92 6.76 4.23 6.53
C ALA A 92 7.50 5.41 7.18
N GLY A 93 6.82 6.25 7.98
CA GLY A 93 7.46 7.33 8.73
C GLY A 93 8.57 6.83 9.65
N LEU A 94 8.29 5.79 10.43
CA LEU A 94 9.21 5.18 11.40
C LEU A 94 10.35 4.38 10.75
N GLU A 95 10.20 3.92 9.52
CA GLU A 95 11.25 3.21 8.76
C GLU A 95 12.44 4.12 8.39
N GLY A 96 12.22 5.43 8.30
CA GLY A 96 13.28 6.40 8.03
C GLY A 96 14.11 6.76 9.27
N GLU A 97 14.80 7.90 9.20
CA GLU A 97 15.46 8.51 10.35
C GLU A 97 14.75 9.81 10.76
N PRO A 98 13.46 9.76 11.18
CA PRO A 98 12.75 10.95 11.60
C PRO A 98 13.44 11.61 12.80
N PRO A 99 13.44 12.96 12.89
CA PRO A 99 13.76 13.67 14.11
C PRO A 99 12.96 13.15 15.31
N ASN A 100 13.50 13.27 16.52
CA ASN A 100 12.89 12.71 17.73
C ASN A 100 11.44 13.18 17.93
N GLU A 101 11.16 14.47 17.71
CA GLU A 101 9.81 15.05 17.83
C GLU A 101 8.81 14.37 16.88
N LEU A 102 9.18 14.17 15.62
CA LEU A 102 8.32 13.49 14.63
C LEU A 102 8.20 11.99 14.92
N ARG A 103 9.26 11.37 15.44
CA ARG A 103 9.19 9.97 15.90
C ARG A 103 8.16 9.81 17.02
N ASP A 104 8.18 10.71 17.99
CA ASP A 104 7.21 10.71 19.10
C ASP A 104 5.78 10.93 18.56
N GLU A 105 5.59 11.88 17.64
CA GLU A 105 4.30 12.09 16.98
C GLU A 105 3.80 10.83 16.24
N PHE A 106 4.67 10.08 15.54
CA PHE A 106 4.28 8.81 14.91
C PHE A 106 3.89 7.74 15.93
N LEU A 107 4.63 7.63 17.04
CA LEU A 107 4.29 6.70 18.12
C LEU A 107 2.95 7.06 18.77
N ASP A 108 2.64 8.35 18.91
CA ASP A 108 1.37 8.85 19.41
C ASP A 108 0.21 8.49 18.48
N LEU A 109 0.41 8.68 17.17
CA LEU A 109 -0.54 8.25 16.14
C LEU A 109 -0.74 6.72 16.16
N GLY A 110 0.32 5.94 16.39
CA GLY A 110 0.25 4.49 16.55
C GLY A 110 -0.62 4.07 17.74
N ARG A 111 -0.44 4.72 18.90
CA ARG A 111 -1.30 4.46 20.08
C ARG A 111 -2.75 4.84 19.83
N LYS A 112 -2.99 5.94 19.10
CA LYS A 112 -4.34 6.36 18.69
C LYS A 112 -4.99 5.34 17.75
N LEU A 113 -4.23 4.79 16.81
CA LEU A 113 -4.68 3.71 15.91
C LEU A 113 -5.08 2.46 16.69
N GLU A 114 -4.24 1.99 17.62
CA GLU A 114 -4.53 0.80 18.44
C GLU A 114 -5.83 0.97 19.25
N GLN A 115 -6.07 2.16 19.81
CA GLN A 115 -7.31 2.47 20.52
C GLN A 115 -8.55 2.41 19.59
N LEU A 116 -8.41 2.86 18.34
CA LEU A 116 -9.47 2.81 17.33
C LEU A 116 -9.71 1.38 16.81
N GLU A 117 -8.66 0.59 16.57
CA GLU A 117 -8.76 -0.82 16.19
C GLU A 117 -9.46 -1.63 17.30
N ALA A 118 -9.12 -1.38 18.56
CA ALA A 118 -9.80 -2.00 19.71
C ALA A 118 -11.30 -1.64 19.79
N TRP A 119 -11.68 -0.46 19.30
CA TRP A 119 -13.09 -0.04 19.20
C TRP A 119 -13.86 -0.72 18.07
N ASN A 120 -13.19 -1.27 17.05
CA ASN A 120 -13.85 -2.01 15.97
C ASN A 120 -14.03 -3.52 16.28
N GLY A 121 -13.72 -3.95 17.51
CA GLY A 121 -13.93 -5.32 17.98
C GLY A 121 -15.39 -5.61 18.42
N PRO A 122 -15.76 -6.90 18.58
CA PRO A 122 -17.13 -7.32 18.94
C PRO A 122 -17.62 -6.88 20.33
N SER A 123 -16.84 -6.10 21.08
CA SER A 123 -17.13 -5.65 22.46
C SER A 123 -16.69 -4.19 22.69
N ALA A 124 -16.95 -3.31 21.72
CA ALA A 124 -16.55 -1.92 21.76
C ALA A 124 -17.21 -1.12 22.90
N PRO A 125 -16.46 -0.28 23.66
CA PRO A 125 -17.02 0.65 24.65
C PRO A 125 -17.74 1.86 24.01
N GLU A 126 -18.33 2.75 24.81
CA GLU A 126 -19.00 3.97 24.32
C GLU A 126 -18.06 4.85 23.45
N ARG A 127 -18.63 5.45 22.39
CA ARG A 127 -17.90 6.18 21.35
C ARG A 127 -17.11 7.39 21.91
N PRO A 128 -15.80 7.51 21.64
CA PRO A 128 -15.03 8.69 22.08
C PRO A 128 -15.56 10.00 21.49
N SER A 129 -15.57 11.07 22.28
CA SER A 129 -16.15 12.37 21.92
C SER A 129 -15.51 13.08 20.72
N TRP A 130 -14.26 12.73 20.39
CA TRP A 130 -13.52 13.29 19.25
C TRP A 130 -13.68 12.49 17.96
N VAL A 131 -14.33 11.31 18.00
CA VAL A 131 -14.60 10.48 16.82
C VAL A 131 -15.95 10.89 16.24
N SER A 132 -15.93 11.78 15.23
CA SER A 132 -17.15 12.31 14.64
C SER A 132 -18.04 11.20 14.05
N ALA A 133 -19.37 11.41 14.06
CA ALA A 133 -20.38 10.47 13.55
C ALA A 133 -20.04 9.92 12.15
N GLN A 134 -19.36 10.73 11.35
CA GLN A 134 -19.07 10.51 9.93
C GLN A 134 -17.66 9.94 9.66
N THR A 135 -16.74 10.02 10.63
CA THR A 135 -15.35 9.51 10.53
C THR A 135 -15.27 7.99 10.37
N LEU A 136 -16.25 7.22 10.87
CA LEU A 136 -16.24 5.75 10.83
C LEU A 136 -17.24 5.17 9.83
N ALA A 137 -17.79 5.97 8.93
CA ALA A 137 -18.43 5.39 7.76
C ALA A 137 -17.31 4.75 6.92
N SER A 138 -17.05 3.45 7.14
CA SER A 138 -16.37 2.61 6.16
C SER A 138 -16.93 3.04 4.81
N PRO A 139 -16.09 3.45 3.85
CA PRO A 139 -16.60 3.85 2.55
C PRO A 139 -17.51 2.71 2.11
N ALA A 140 -18.78 3.04 1.83
CA ALA A 140 -19.72 2.05 1.30
C ALA A 140 -18.96 1.31 0.21
N ALA A 141 -18.80 -0.02 0.36
CA ALA A 141 -17.96 -0.83 -0.50
C ALA A 141 -18.13 -0.35 -1.94
N PRO A 142 -17.04 -0.07 -2.67
CA PRO A 142 -17.10 0.66 -3.92
C PRO A 142 -18.22 0.08 -4.77
N LYS A 143 -19.19 0.93 -5.15
CA LYS A 143 -20.27 0.52 -6.04
C LYS A 143 -19.64 0.22 -7.39
N TYR A 144 -19.22 -1.02 -7.58
CA TYR A 144 -18.73 -1.48 -8.87
C TYR A 144 -19.87 -1.30 -9.88
N PRO A 145 -19.61 -0.71 -11.06
CA PRO A 145 -20.64 -0.52 -12.05
C PRO A 145 -21.27 -1.87 -12.41
N ALA A 146 -22.55 -2.03 -12.09
CA ALA A 146 -23.32 -3.19 -12.51
C ALA A 146 -23.42 -3.16 -14.04
N GLY A 147 -22.58 -3.94 -14.73
CA GLY A 147 -22.58 -3.96 -16.20
C GLY A 147 -21.30 -4.47 -16.85
N ARG A 148 -20.19 -4.57 -16.11
CA ARG A 148 -19.10 -5.47 -16.47
C ARG A 148 -18.79 -6.30 -15.24
N SER A 149 -18.89 -7.61 -15.35
CA SER A 149 -18.30 -8.51 -14.36
C SER A 149 -16.79 -8.32 -14.41
N LEU A 150 -16.28 -7.23 -13.80
CA LEU A 150 -14.88 -7.03 -13.43
C LEU A 150 -14.56 -7.94 -12.24
N ARG A 151 -14.97 -9.22 -12.33
CA ARG A 151 -14.29 -10.24 -11.55
C ARG A 151 -12.92 -10.29 -12.17
N VAL A 152 -11.96 -9.56 -11.58
CA VAL A 152 -10.58 -9.98 -11.66
C VAL A 152 -10.64 -11.44 -11.23
N GLU A 153 -10.42 -12.35 -12.17
CA GLU A 153 -10.52 -13.79 -11.92
C GLU A 153 -9.74 -14.06 -10.63
N GLY A 154 -10.28 -14.86 -9.70
CA GLY A 154 -9.64 -15.03 -8.37
C GLY A 154 -8.16 -15.39 -8.46
N ARG A 155 -7.77 -16.02 -9.57
CA ARG A 155 -6.40 -16.29 -10.00
C ARG A 155 -5.54 -15.04 -10.24
N LEU A 156 -6.03 -14.02 -10.94
CA LEU A 156 -5.27 -12.77 -11.14
C LEU A 156 -5.04 -12.05 -9.80
N THR A 157 -6.03 -12.07 -8.90
CA THR A 157 -5.89 -11.49 -7.56
C THR A 157 -4.78 -12.19 -6.75
N SER A 158 -4.70 -13.52 -6.78
CA SER A 158 -3.63 -14.24 -6.08
C SER A 158 -2.26 -13.98 -6.71
N VAL A 159 -2.16 -13.92 -8.04
CA VAL A 159 -0.94 -13.56 -8.76
C VAL A 159 -0.45 -12.17 -8.38
N PHE A 160 -1.28 -11.13 -8.49
CA PHE A 160 -0.84 -9.76 -8.17
C PHE A 160 -0.52 -9.57 -6.68
N ARG A 161 -1.24 -10.25 -5.79
CA ARG A 161 -0.90 -10.27 -4.36
C ARG A 161 0.44 -10.97 -4.10
N ALA A 162 0.73 -12.05 -4.83
CA ALA A 162 2.04 -12.69 -4.75
C ALA A 162 3.14 -11.79 -5.33
N LEU A 163 2.87 -11.02 -6.38
CA LEU A 163 3.84 -10.11 -6.97
C LEU A 163 4.04 -8.80 -6.20
N SER A 164 3.22 -8.46 -5.20
CA SER A 164 3.31 -7.17 -4.47
C SER A 164 4.47 -7.08 -3.47
N ASP A 165 5.43 -8.00 -3.50
CA ASP A 165 6.52 -8.14 -2.53
C ASP A 165 7.86 -8.25 -3.25
N GLY A 166 8.80 -7.39 -2.89
CA GLY A 166 10.09 -7.27 -3.59
C GLY A 166 10.92 -8.54 -3.51
N THR A 167 10.92 -9.25 -2.38
CA THR A 167 11.67 -10.51 -2.22
C THR A 167 11.11 -11.58 -3.14
N ARG A 168 9.78 -11.72 -3.23
CA ARG A 168 9.14 -12.68 -4.14
C ARG A 168 9.42 -12.35 -5.61
N GLN A 169 9.43 -11.08 -5.99
CA GLN A 169 9.83 -10.67 -7.34
C GLN A 169 11.28 -11.06 -7.65
N GLN A 170 12.20 -10.83 -6.71
CA GLN A 170 13.60 -11.22 -6.89
C GLN A 170 13.79 -12.75 -6.97
N ILE A 171 13.03 -13.52 -6.19
CA ILE A 171 13.01 -14.99 -6.29
C ILE A 171 12.57 -15.42 -7.69
N LEU A 172 11.48 -14.83 -8.22
CA LEU A 172 10.99 -15.14 -9.57
C LEU A 172 12.03 -14.80 -10.64
N LEU A 173 12.69 -13.65 -10.56
CA LEU A 173 13.78 -13.25 -11.47
C LEU A 173 14.96 -14.23 -11.38
N PHE A 174 15.30 -14.70 -10.18
CA PHE A 174 16.38 -15.69 -10.02
C PHE A 174 16.02 -17.07 -10.57
N LEU A 175 14.74 -17.43 -10.55
CA LEU A 175 14.20 -18.67 -11.13
C LEU A 175 13.94 -18.58 -12.64
N GLU A 176 13.97 -17.39 -13.24
CA GLU A 176 13.82 -17.16 -14.68
C GLU A 176 14.98 -17.78 -15.45
N GLU A 177 16.20 -17.67 -14.93
CA GLU A 177 17.39 -18.19 -15.60
C GLU A 177 17.44 -19.73 -15.60
N HIS A 178 17.20 -20.36 -14.45
CA HIS A 178 17.34 -21.81 -14.25
C HIS A 178 16.44 -22.31 -13.11
N HIS A 179 16.11 -23.60 -13.10
CA HIS A 179 15.51 -24.24 -11.93
C HIS A 179 16.53 -24.29 -10.78
N ARG A 180 16.09 -23.99 -9.55
CA ARG A 180 16.96 -23.90 -8.36
C ARG A 180 16.47 -24.78 -7.23
N THR A 181 17.38 -25.25 -6.37
CA THR A 181 16.98 -25.91 -5.12
C THR A 181 16.60 -24.90 -4.04
N GLU A 182 15.95 -25.37 -2.98
CA GLU A 182 15.68 -24.54 -1.80
C GLU A 182 16.99 -24.02 -1.17
N GLU A 183 18.03 -24.86 -1.11
CA GLU A 183 19.34 -24.45 -0.56
C GLU A 183 20.00 -23.34 -1.40
N GLU A 184 19.92 -23.42 -2.74
CA GLU A 184 20.45 -22.38 -3.61
C GLU A 184 19.73 -21.03 -3.43
N LEU A 185 18.42 -21.08 -3.17
CA LEU A 185 17.64 -19.88 -2.85
C LEU A 185 18.06 -19.29 -1.49
N ILE A 186 18.16 -20.12 -0.46
CA ILE A 186 18.59 -19.67 0.88
C ILE A 186 19.96 -19.00 0.81
N GLN A 187 20.93 -19.62 0.12
CA GLN A 187 22.28 -19.07 -0.04
C GLN A 187 22.29 -17.74 -0.80
N ARG A 188 21.36 -17.53 -1.73
CA ARG A 188 21.31 -16.31 -2.55
C ARG A 188 20.74 -15.10 -1.84
N PHE A 189 19.79 -15.30 -0.91
CA PHE A 189 18.94 -14.23 -0.39
C PHE A 189 19.30 -13.72 1.01
N ASP A 190 20.28 -14.31 1.71
CA ASP A 190 20.63 -13.95 3.11
C ASP A 190 19.40 -13.89 4.04
N LEU A 191 18.45 -14.80 3.78
CA LEU A 191 17.21 -14.96 4.54
C LEU A 191 17.20 -16.33 5.21
N SER A 192 16.55 -16.42 6.36
CA SER A 192 16.37 -17.69 7.06
C SER A 192 15.48 -18.66 6.26
N ASP A 193 15.76 -19.96 6.36
CA ASP A 193 15.01 -21.04 5.71
C ASP A 193 13.47 -20.91 5.84
N PRO A 194 12.90 -20.63 7.04
CA PRO A 194 11.44 -20.51 7.18
C PRO A 194 10.84 -19.36 6.37
N THR A 195 11.59 -18.29 6.16
CA THR A 195 11.18 -17.12 5.36
C THR A 195 11.16 -17.47 3.88
N ILE A 196 12.19 -18.16 3.38
CA ILE A 196 12.24 -18.65 2.00
C ILE A 196 11.11 -19.66 1.74
N SER A 197 10.91 -20.65 2.62
CA SER A 197 9.83 -21.63 2.46
C SER A 197 8.44 -20.96 2.44
N ARG A 198 8.23 -19.91 3.25
CA ARG A 198 6.99 -19.13 3.23
C ARG A 198 6.79 -18.40 1.91
N HIS A 199 7.83 -17.74 1.39
CA HIS A 199 7.76 -17.08 0.10
C HIS A 199 7.46 -18.06 -1.04
N LEU A 200 8.13 -19.22 -1.04
CA LEU A 200 7.88 -20.29 -2.02
C LEU A 200 6.45 -20.85 -1.92
N THR A 201 5.91 -20.98 -0.71
CA THR A 201 4.53 -21.43 -0.51
C THR A 201 3.53 -20.47 -1.14
N ILE A 202 3.67 -19.16 -0.89
CA ILE A 202 2.82 -18.12 -1.49
C ILE A 202 2.94 -18.12 -3.02
N LEU A 203 4.16 -18.24 -3.55
CA LEU A 203 4.40 -18.30 -5.00
C LEU A 203 3.80 -19.55 -5.64
N LYS A 204 3.84 -20.70 -4.96
CA LYS A 204 3.19 -21.94 -5.41
C LYS A 204 1.67 -21.86 -5.37
N GLU A 205 1.09 -21.29 -4.31
CA GLU A 205 -0.35 -21.08 -4.20
C GLU A 205 -0.88 -20.14 -5.29
N ALA A 206 -0.06 -19.17 -5.70
CA ALA A 206 -0.33 -18.31 -6.86
C ALA A 206 0.01 -18.96 -8.22
N GLU A 207 0.44 -20.23 -8.21
CA GLU A 207 0.88 -21.00 -9.37
C GLU A 207 2.07 -20.38 -10.15
N LEU A 208 2.74 -19.35 -9.62
CA LEU A 208 3.88 -18.65 -10.24
C LEU A 208 5.18 -19.46 -10.18
N VAL A 209 5.29 -20.38 -9.23
CA VAL A 209 6.43 -21.30 -9.09
C VAL A 209 5.92 -22.74 -9.10
N LEU A 210 6.62 -23.57 -9.86
CA LEU A 210 6.35 -25.01 -9.95
C LEU A 210 7.42 -25.77 -9.16
N GLU A 211 6.97 -26.70 -8.33
CA GLU A 211 7.81 -27.58 -7.53
C GLU A 211 8.02 -28.90 -8.26
N GLY A 212 9.27 -29.36 -8.27
CA GLY A 212 9.69 -30.68 -8.74
C GLY A 212 10.66 -31.32 -7.75
N ARG A 213 11.22 -32.46 -8.14
CA ARG A 213 12.27 -33.14 -7.41
C ARG A 213 13.40 -33.53 -8.34
N ARG A 214 14.63 -33.36 -7.87
CA ARG A 214 15.85 -33.85 -8.53
C ARG A 214 16.64 -34.67 -7.52
N GLY A 215 16.51 -35.99 -7.58
CA GLY A 215 16.95 -36.87 -6.50
C GLY A 215 16.08 -36.67 -5.26
N ASP A 216 16.73 -36.49 -4.11
CA ASP A 216 16.05 -36.28 -2.82
C ASP A 216 15.72 -34.80 -2.53
N SER A 217 16.25 -33.87 -3.32
CA SER A 217 16.07 -32.42 -3.11
C SER A 217 14.88 -31.87 -3.89
N LYS A 218 14.16 -30.93 -3.27
CA LYS A 218 13.11 -30.13 -3.94
C LYS A 218 13.75 -29.11 -4.88
N THR A 219 13.18 -28.98 -6.06
CA THR A 219 13.59 -28.00 -7.06
C THR A 219 12.42 -27.11 -7.45
N TYR A 220 12.69 -25.83 -7.66
CA TYR A 220 11.71 -24.81 -8.03
C TYR A 220 12.04 -24.24 -9.40
N ARG A 221 11.00 -23.93 -10.19
CA ARG A 221 11.13 -23.22 -11.47
C ARG A 221 10.01 -22.21 -11.65
N LEU A 222 10.30 -21.16 -12.40
CA LEU A 222 9.28 -20.19 -12.81
C LEU A 222 8.20 -20.85 -13.69
N ASN A 223 6.94 -20.49 -13.46
CA ASN A 223 5.83 -20.79 -14.36
C ASN A 223 5.65 -19.64 -15.37
N ASP A 224 6.55 -19.57 -16.35
CA ASP A 224 6.60 -18.46 -17.31
C ASP A 224 5.29 -18.33 -18.11
N ASP A 225 4.71 -19.45 -18.53
CA ASP A 225 3.43 -19.49 -19.26
C ASP A 225 2.31 -18.78 -18.48
N LEU A 226 2.21 -19.07 -17.17
CA LEU A 226 1.20 -18.46 -16.32
C LEU A 226 1.49 -16.98 -16.07
N LEU A 227 2.74 -16.62 -15.79
CA LEU A 227 3.14 -15.23 -15.55
C LEU A 227 2.80 -14.38 -16.77
N THR A 228 3.23 -14.84 -17.95
CA THR A 228 2.96 -14.21 -19.25
C THR A 228 1.46 -14.11 -19.51
N ALA A 229 0.71 -15.20 -19.38
CA ALA A 229 -0.75 -15.18 -19.57
C ALA A 229 -1.46 -14.23 -18.61
N SER A 230 -1.02 -14.14 -17.35
CA SER A 230 -1.62 -13.28 -16.34
C SER A 230 -1.41 -11.80 -16.66
N VAL A 231 -0.18 -11.43 -17.05
CA VAL A 231 0.16 -10.07 -17.48
C VAL A 231 -0.60 -9.69 -18.75
N HIS A 232 -0.62 -10.57 -19.77
CA HIS A 232 -1.36 -10.33 -21.00
C HIS A 232 -2.87 -10.19 -20.78
N SER A 233 -3.47 -11.05 -19.97
CA SER A 233 -4.91 -11.00 -19.63
C SER A 233 -5.26 -9.69 -18.92
N PHE A 234 -4.44 -9.30 -17.93
CA PHE A 234 -4.66 -8.09 -17.16
C PHE A 234 -4.55 -6.84 -18.04
N PHE A 235 -3.42 -6.64 -18.74
CA PHE A 235 -3.25 -5.46 -19.59
C PHE A 235 -4.15 -5.49 -20.82
N GLY A 236 -4.48 -6.66 -21.35
CA GLY A 236 -5.44 -6.84 -22.44
C GLY A 236 -6.85 -6.35 -22.10
N SER A 237 -7.19 -6.22 -20.82
CA SER A 237 -8.46 -5.64 -20.38
C SER A 237 -8.53 -4.11 -20.55
N PHE A 238 -7.38 -3.44 -20.75
CA PHE A 238 -7.28 -2.00 -20.94
C PHE A 238 -7.17 -1.64 -22.42
N ARG A 239 -8.12 -0.84 -22.94
CA ARG A 239 -8.15 -0.38 -24.34
C ARG A 239 -6.87 0.39 -24.76
N SER A 240 -6.22 1.06 -23.83
CA SER A 240 -4.94 1.75 -24.05
C SER A 240 -3.81 0.78 -24.36
N CYS A 241 -3.76 -0.37 -23.68
CA CYS A 241 -2.73 -1.39 -23.84
C CYS A 241 -2.98 -2.28 -25.06
N GLN A 242 -4.24 -2.49 -25.46
CA GLN A 242 -4.60 -3.24 -26.67
C GLN A 242 -3.98 -2.67 -27.95
N ARG A 243 -3.70 -1.36 -28.01
CA ARG A 243 -3.01 -0.73 -29.14
C ARG A 243 -1.48 -0.95 -29.14
N ALA A 244 -0.89 -1.23 -27.99
CA ALA A 244 0.55 -1.44 -27.83
C ALA A 244 0.95 -2.93 -27.90
N LEU A 245 -0.01 -3.84 -27.72
CA LEU A 245 0.19 -5.30 -27.73
C LEU A 245 -0.18 -5.96 -29.07
N SER A 246 -0.54 -5.18 -30.10
CA SER A 246 -0.70 -5.68 -31.46
C SER A 246 0.66 -5.74 -32.16
N PRO A 247 0.99 -6.85 -32.87
CA PRO A 247 2.26 -7.00 -33.58
C PRO A 247 2.41 -6.01 -34.75
#